data_AF-A0A8J6LD94-F1
#
_entry.id   AF-A0A8J6LD94-F1
#
_cell.length_a   1.000
_cell.length_b   1.000
_cell.length_c   1.000
_cell.angle_alpha   90.00
_cell.angle_beta   90.00
_cell.angle_gamma   90.00
#
_symmetry.space_group_name_H-M   'P 1'
#
loop_
_entity.id
_entity.type
_entity.pdbx_description
1 polymer ?
#
loop_
_entity_poly.entity_id
_entity_poly.type
_entity_poly.pdbx_seq_one_letter_code
_entity_poly.pdbx_strand_id
1 'polypeptide(L)'
;MDMPQHKKECPNRPGRSMTRLTTTTDCIETYDDGPTTASLDRRQNAAPSKDLLERLQRDFQKLSTRLANYELASTSNAPTWKEQDLDKLKYQNQVVLEWKKAVDFRLDALKQAVAVLEKCKSEGEYQWMSCQQKLMVAEQLQMDINLARDTFLKEQNYNRQANLEFAKNLDEFKELFEHESDRVGELWNEQKRAADEIQRDVDQLKQSMDEHKTKNVSVVFDIKTISQIASETAEKLEIQEREFAKFAQQVDQLRLDLEILENLASADCRTATPGHLVWKISSFDDKMAKSKESNAVLKSPIFYTHDYGYKIRILVYLNGLKKWKDRYALVSIHVLKSDHDALLKWPCHIEGSVTLRDQENVENPKNFSKHIVAKRQTGDEENEEPQESSFSYIFIPHGTLTKGCFLKNDEIFLEIRIEQNRRLLTETTL
;
A
#
# COMPACT_ATOMS: atom_id res chain seq x y z
N MET A 1 -1.90 25.96 -23.02
CA MET A 1 -1.49 25.01 -24.10
C MET A 1 -2.70 24.73 -24.95
N ASP A 2 -2.49 24.58 -26.25
CA ASP A 2 -3.51 24.76 -27.28
C ASP A 2 -4.56 23.65 -27.39
N MET A 3 -5.69 24.01 -28.03
CA MET A 3 -6.69 23.06 -28.52
C MET A 3 -6.16 22.26 -29.73
N PRO A 4 -6.62 21.01 -29.92
CA PRO A 4 -6.71 20.39 -31.23
C PRO A 4 -8.10 20.64 -31.85
N GLN A 5 -8.13 21.28 -33.03
CA GLN A 5 -9.34 21.42 -33.84
C GLN A 5 -9.60 20.14 -34.65
N HIS A 6 -10.77 19.52 -34.50
CA HIS A 6 -11.21 18.45 -35.42
C HIS A 6 -11.79 19.04 -36.71
N LYS A 7 -11.08 18.86 -37.83
CA LYS A 7 -11.60 19.14 -39.17
C LYS A 7 -12.61 18.08 -39.59
N LYS A 8 -13.75 18.51 -40.13
CA LYS A 8 -14.66 17.67 -40.91
C LYS A 8 -14.25 17.76 -42.38
N GLU A 9 -14.02 16.62 -43.03
CA GLU A 9 -13.87 16.55 -44.48
C GLU A 9 -15.06 15.83 -45.10
N CYS A 10 -15.70 16.47 -46.08
CA CYS A 10 -16.73 15.88 -46.93
C CYS A 10 -16.13 15.58 -48.30
N PRO A 11 -16.17 14.33 -48.80
CA PRO A 11 -15.71 14.02 -50.15
C PRO A 11 -16.83 14.32 -51.16
N ASN A 12 -16.77 15.46 -51.84
CA ASN A 12 -17.36 15.62 -53.18
C ASN A 12 -16.95 16.95 -53.86
N ARG A 13 -16.07 16.86 -54.87
CA ARG A 13 -15.96 17.88 -55.93
C ARG A 13 -15.52 17.21 -57.24
N PRO A 14 -16.21 17.44 -58.37
CA PRO A 14 -15.87 16.79 -59.63
C PRO A 14 -14.68 17.50 -60.31
N GLY A 15 -13.67 16.73 -60.68
CA GLY A 15 -12.58 17.20 -61.54
C GLY A 15 -13.00 17.16 -63.02
N ARG A 16 -13.04 18.32 -63.67
CA ARG A 16 -12.96 18.38 -65.14
C ARG A 16 -11.52 18.06 -65.56
N SER A 17 -11.33 17.26 -66.59
CA SER A 17 -10.23 17.47 -67.52
C SER A 17 -10.67 17.19 -68.96
N MET A 18 -10.05 17.91 -69.88
CA MET A 18 -10.37 17.93 -71.31
C MET A 18 -9.27 17.20 -72.06
N THR A 19 -9.60 16.45 -73.12
CA THR A 19 -8.62 16.12 -74.16
C THR A 19 -9.32 16.07 -75.52
N ARG A 20 -8.61 16.51 -76.56
CA ARG A 20 -9.12 16.78 -77.91
C ARG A 20 -8.17 16.11 -78.93
N LEU A 21 -8.67 15.92 -80.16
CA LEU A 21 -7.93 15.48 -81.37
C LEU A 21 -7.73 13.94 -81.44
N THR A 22 -7.80 13.24 -82.58
CA THR A 22 -8.02 13.67 -83.99
C THR A 22 -8.62 12.53 -84.85
N THR A 23 -8.98 12.86 -86.09
CA THR A 23 -9.56 12.03 -87.17
C THR A 23 -8.60 11.04 -87.86
N THR A 24 -9.19 10.24 -88.78
CA THR A 24 -8.63 9.36 -89.84
C THR A 24 -8.30 7.92 -89.45
N THR A 25 -8.35 6.88 -90.28
CA THR A 25 -9.10 6.38 -91.48
C THR A 25 -8.45 4.99 -91.75
N ASP A 26 -9.09 4.08 -92.49
CA ASP A 26 -8.51 2.84 -93.06
C ASP A 26 -8.18 1.68 -92.07
N CYS A 27 -8.32 0.39 -92.40
CA CYS A 27 -9.06 -0.34 -93.45
C CYS A 27 -8.99 -1.87 -93.14
N ILE A 28 -9.91 -2.69 -93.70
CA ILE A 28 -9.67 -4.10 -94.19
C ILE A 28 -9.29 -5.18 -93.12
N GLU A 29 -9.75 -6.45 -93.10
CA GLU A 29 -10.75 -7.27 -93.81
C GLU A 29 -11.01 -8.57 -92.99
N THR A 30 -12.20 -9.17 -93.11
CA THR A 30 -12.52 -10.63 -93.30
C THR A 30 -13.81 -11.13 -92.59
N TYR A 31 -14.54 -12.18 -93.01
CA TYR A 31 -14.94 -12.65 -94.37
C TYR A 31 -16.10 -13.70 -94.23
N ASP A 32 -17.24 -13.51 -94.94
CA ASP A 32 -18.36 -14.47 -95.23
C ASP A 32 -19.16 -15.20 -94.10
N ASP A 33 -20.42 -15.62 -94.29
CA ASP A 33 -21.16 -15.89 -95.55
C ASP A 33 -22.69 -15.54 -95.49
N GLY A 34 -23.36 -15.48 -96.66
CA GLY A 34 -24.76 -15.00 -96.88
C GLY A 34 -25.90 -16.03 -96.68
N PRO A 35 -27.08 -15.93 -97.36
CA PRO A 35 -27.50 -15.04 -98.48
C PRO A 35 -28.73 -14.14 -98.16
N THR A 36 -28.83 -12.90 -98.66
CA THR A 36 -29.29 -12.44 -100.00
C THR A 36 -30.75 -12.73 -100.40
N THR A 37 -31.60 -11.70 -100.39
CA THR A 37 -32.75 -11.55 -101.34
C THR A 37 -32.86 -10.12 -101.83
N ALA A 38 -33.16 -9.94 -103.13
CA ALA A 38 -32.84 -8.71 -103.86
C ALA A 38 -33.89 -7.59 -103.78
N SER A 39 -33.39 -6.37 -104.05
CA SER A 39 -34.16 -5.20 -104.45
C SER A 39 -35.13 -5.53 -105.59
N LEU A 40 -36.36 -5.01 -105.53
CA LEU A 40 -37.30 -4.98 -106.66
C LEU A 40 -37.49 -3.56 -107.18
N ASP A 41 -37.30 -3.41 -108.48
CA ASP A 41 -37.18 -2.13 -109.15
C ASP A 41 -38.40 -1.21 -109.04
N ARG A 42 -38.08 0.08 -108.90
CA ARG A 42 -38.98 1.19 -109.18
C ARG A 42 -39.31 1.22 -110.68
N ARG A 43 -40.25 0.37 -111.12
CA ARG A 43 -40.76 0.38 -112.50
C ARG A 43 -41.42 1.72 -112.85
N GLN A 44 -40.63 2.63 -113.41
CA GLN A 44 -41.13 3.63 -114.34
C GLN A 44 -41.50 2.93 -115.65
N ASN A 45 -42.74 2.48 -115.74
CA ASN A 45 -43.44 2.12 -116.98
C ASN A 45 -44.94 2.04 -116.65
N ALA A 46 -45.87 2.65 -117.39
CA ALA A 46 -45.70 3.32 -118.68
C ALA A 46 -46.63 4.54 -118.80
N ALA A 47 -46.13 5.57 -119.48
CA ALA A 47 -46.99 6.44 -120.26
C ALA A 47 -47.17 5.80 -121.65
N PRO A 48 -48.36 5.27 -121.97
CA PRO A 48 -48.80 5.20 -123.35
C PRO A 48 -50.18 5.83 -123.53
N SER A 49 -50.84 6.33 -122.48
CA SER A 49 -52.19 6.93 -122.60
C SER A 49 -52.22 8.07 -123.64
N LYS A 50 -51.21 8.94 -123.63
CA LYS A 50 -51.09 10.05 -124.58
C LYS A 50 -50.72 9.60 -126.00
N ASP A 51 -49.76 8.67 -126.15
CA ASP A 51 -49.34 8.13 -127.46
C ASP A 51 -50.42 7.23 -128.10
N LEU A 52 -51.21 6.53 -127.29
CA LEU A 52 -52.35 5.73 -127.72
C LEU A 52 -53.53 6.65 -128.12
N LEU A 53 -53.77 7.76 -127.40
CA LEU A 53 -54.66 8.83 -127.87
C LEU A 53 -54.20 9.43 -129.20
N GLU A 54 -52.93 9.80 -129.33
CA GLU A 54 -52.38 10.39 -130.56
C GLU A 54 -52.36 9.40 -131.74
N ARG A 55 -52.21 8.10 -131.49
CA ARG A 55 -52.40 7.05 -132.50
C ARG A 55 -53.87 6.94 -132.92
N LEU A 56 -54.80 6.83 -131.97
CA LEU A 56 -56.24 6.80 -132.27
C LEU A 56 -56.68 8.05 -133.03
N GLN A 57 -56.19 9.24 -132.66
CA GLN A 57 -56.52 10.50 -133.32
C GLN A 57 -55.92 10.58 -134.74
N ARG A 58 -54.69 10.10 -134.95
CA ARG A 58 -54.11 9.93 -136.29
C ARG A 58 -54.90 8.93 -137.14
N ASP A 59 -55.34 7.81 -136.57
CA ASP A 59 -56.10 6.79 -137.31
C ASP A 59 -57.53 7.26 -137.61
N PHE A 60 -58.15 8.05 -136.74
CA PHE A 60 -59.41 8.75 -137.02
C PHE A 60 -59.26 9.79 -138.14
N GLN A 61 -58.16 10.55 -138.17
CA GLN A 61 -57.84 11.47 -139.27
C GLN A 61 -57.57 10.75 -140.60
N LYS A 62 -56.91 9.58 -140.58
CA LYS A 62 -56.75 8.71 -141.77
C LYS A 62 -58.08 8.16 -142.26
N LEU A 63 -58.99 7.79 -141.36
CA LEU A 63 -60.35 7.36 -141.73
C LEU A 63 -61.17 8.52 -142.31
N SER A 64 -61.10 9.70 -141.70
CA SER A 64 -61.78 10.92 -142.19
C SER A 64 -61.28 11.35 -143.58
N THR A 65 -59.96 11.33 -143.83
CA THR A 65 -59.41 11.60 -145.18
C THR A 65 -59.75 10.51 -146.19
N ARG A 66 -59.84 9.24 -145.78
CA ARG A 66 -60.37 8.17 -146.64
C ARG A 66 -61.86 8.36 -146.97
N LEU A 67 -62.69 8.80 -146.03
CA LEU A 67 -64.09 9.13 -146.28
C LEU A 67 -64.21 10.29 -147.27
N ALA A 68 -63.50 11.39 -147.04
CA ALA A 68 -63.51 12.56 -147.94
C ALA A 68 -63.05 12.21 -149.37
N ASN A 69 -62.04 11.34 -149.51
CA ASN A 69 -61.60 10.84 -150.81
C ASN A 69 -62.65 9.91 -151.48
N TYR A 70 -63.44 9.17 -150.69
CA TYR A 70 -64.54 8.35 -151.20
C TYR A 70 -65.72 9.22 -151.66
N GLU A 71 -66.04 10.29 -150.93
CA GLU A 71 -67.04 11.29 -151.31
C GLU A 71 -66.64 11.98 -152.62
N LEU A 72 -65.38 12.43 -152.76
CA LEU A 72 -64.84 13.01 -154.00
C LEU A 72 -64.80 12.04 -155.20
N ALA A 73 -64.63 10.74 -154.97
CA ALA A 73 -64.65 9.71 -156.01
C ALA A 73 -66.07 9.20 -156.37
N SER A 74 -67.11 9.59 -155.63
CA SER A 74 -68.49 9.08 -155.78
C SER A 74 -69.35 9.85 -156.79
N THR A 75 -68.83 10.94 -157.37
CA THR A 75 -69.54 11.83 -158.31
C THR A 75 -69.62 11.31 -159.76
N SER A 76 -69.63 9.99 -159.97
CA SER A 76 -69.98 9.36 -161.25
C SER A 76 -70.35 7.87 -161.12
N ASN A 77 -71.28 7.54 -160.20
CA ASN A 77 -72.20 6.38 -160.26
C ASN A 77 -72.84 6.21 -158.87
N ALA A 78 -74.07 6.70 -158.70
CA ALA A 78 -74.83 6.48 -157.47
C ALA A 78 -75.34 5.02 -157.40
N PRO A 79 -74.90 4.19 -156.43
CA PRO A 79 -75.47 2.87 -156.23
C PRO A 79 -76.80 3.01 -155.48
N THR A 80 -77.82 2.29 -155.94
CA THR A 80 -79.06 2.10 -155.18
C THR A 80 -78.77 1.25 -153.95
N TRP A 81 -78.58 1.88 -152.80
CA TRP A 81 -78.50 1.19 -151.51
C TRP A 81 -79.78 0.39 -151.29
N LYS A 82 -79.66 -0.93 -151.11
CA LYS A 82 -80.82 -1.79 -150.89
C LYS A 82 -81.25 -1.65 -149.44
N GLU A 83 -82.55 -1.73 -149.18
CA GLU A 83 -83.15 -1.62 -147.84
C GLU A 83 -82.49 -2.56 -146.80
N GLN A 84 -82.04 -3.74 -147.27
CA GLN A 84 -81.23 -4.71 -146.52
C GLN A 84 -79.94 -4.13 -145.91
N ASP A 85 -79.24 -3.20 -146.58
CA ASP A 85 -77.99 -2.63 -146.08
C ASP A 85 -78.24 -1.64 -144.94
N LEU A 86 -79.36 -0.90 -144.99
CA LEU A 86 -79.78 0.01 -143.93
C LEU A 86 -80.24 -0.75 -142.68
N ASP A 87 -81.00 -1.83 -142.83
CA ASP A 87 -81.43 -2.65 -141.70
C ASP A 87 -80.27 -3.45 -141.09
N LYS A 88 -79.30 -3.87 -141.90
CA LYS A 88 -78.03 -4.44 -141.43
C LYS A 88 -77.25 -3.42 -140.58
N LEU A 89 -77.21 -2.15 -140.99
CA LEU A 89 -76.63 -1.05 -140.21
C LEU A 89 -77.39 -0.78 -138.90
N LYS A 90 -78.73 -0.78 -138.91
CA LYS A 90 -79.55 -0.66 -137.68
C LYS A 90 -79.28 -1.81 -136.71
N TYR A 91 -79.23 -3.04 -137.21
CA TYR A 91 -78.90 -4.23 -136.40
C TYR A 91 -77.50 -4.14 -135.81
N GLN A 92 -76.49 -3.77 -136.62
CA GLN A 92 -75.13 -3.55 -136.13
C GLN A 92 -75.07 -2.47 -135.04
N ASN A 93 -75.79 -1.36 -135.22
CA ASN A 93 -75.87 -0.28 -134.22
C ASN A 93 -76.56 -0.77 -132.92
N GLN A 94 -77.66 -1.51 -133.02
CA GLN A 94 -78.33 -2.12 -131.87
C GLN A 94 -77.41 -3.09 -131.11
N VAL A 95 -76.65 -3.93 -131.83
CA VAL A 95 -75.63 -4.80 -131.22
C VAL A 95 -74.56 -3.97 -130.51
N VAL A 96 -74.03 -2.91 -131.13
CA VAL A 96 -73.05 -2.01 -130.49
C VAL A 96 -73.64 -1.33 -129.24
N LEU A 97 -74.92 -0.96 -129.24
CA LEU A 97 -75.63 -0.40 -128.08
C LEU A 97 -75.77 -1.41 -126.93
N GLU A 98 -76.12 -2.67 -127.20
CA GLU A 98 -76.18 -3.72 -126.17
C GLU A 98 -74.78 -4.06 -125.63
N TRP A 99 -73.76 -4.12 -126.50
CA TRP A 99 -72.37 -4.27 -126.08
C TRP A 99 -71.92 -3.09 -125.20
N LYS A 100 -72.29 -1.85 -125.56
CA LYS A 100 -72.01 -0.67 -124.72
C LYS A 100 -72.64 -0.81 -123.34
N LYS A 101 -73.94 -1.13 -123.25
CA LYS A 101 -74.63 -1.34 -121.95
C LYS A 101 -73.96 -2.44 -121.12
N ALA A 102 -73.57 -3.54 -121.74
CA ALA A 102 -72.89 -4.65 -121.06
C ALA A 102 -71.48 -4.26 -120.57
N VAL A 103 -70.76 -3.41 -121.32
CA VAL A 103 -69.48 -2.83 -120.89
C VAL A 103 -69.68 -1.83 -119.76
N ASP A 104 -70.63 -0.89 -119.89
CA ASP A 104 -70.94 0.12 -118.87
C ASP A 104 -71.35 -0.55 -117.53
N PHE A 105 -72.21 -1.56 -117.56
CA PHE A 105 -72.60 -2.34 -116.37
C PHE A 105 -71.41 -3.05 -115.72
N ARG A 106 -70.53 -3.69 -116.51
CA ARG A 106 -69.31 -4.31 -115.99
C ARG A 106 -68.34 -3.28 -115.42
N LEU A 107 -68.26 -2.11 -116.03
CA LEU A 107 -67.39 -1.01 -115.62
C LEU A 107 -67.89 -0.40 -114.30
N ASP A 108 -69.20 -0.25 -114.10
CA ASP A 108 -69.78 0.20 -112.84
C ASP A 108 -69.68 -0.85 -111.73
N ALA A 109 -69.85 -2.15 -112.04
CA ALA A 109 -69.56 -3.23 -111.11
C ALA A 109 -68.08 -3.25 -110.68
N LEU A 110 -67.15 -2.98 -111.62
CA LEU A 110 -65.72 -2.82 -111.31
C LEU A 110 -65.45 -1.59 -110.45
N LYS A 111 -66.08 -0.43 -110.71
CA LYS A 111 -65.98 0.76 -109.84
C LYS A 111 -66.45 0.45 -108.42
N GLN A 112 -67.58 -0.25 -108.27
CA GLN A 112 -68.11 -0.59 -106.95
C GLN A 112 -67.19 -1.58 -106.22
N ALA A 113 -66.63 -2.56 -106.92
CA ALA A 113 -65.61 -3.45 -106.35
C ALA A 113 -64.35 -2.69 -105.92
N VAL A 114 -63.86 -1.74 -106.72
CA VAL A 114 -62.72 -0.87 -106.37
C VAL A 114 -63.02 -0.04 -105.12
N ALA A 115 -64.20 0.60 -105.02
CA ALA A 115 -64.59 1.37 -103.85
C ALA A 115 -64.69 0.52 -102.56
N VAL A 116 -65.15 -0.73 -102.67
CA VAL A 116 -65.15 -1.69 -101.55
C VAL A 116 -63.73 -2.09 -101.16
N LEU A 117 -62.84 -2.31 -102.15
CA LEU A 117 -61.42 -2.61 -101.90
C LEU A 117 -60.69 -1.41 -101.27
N GLU A 118 -60.97 -0.18 -101.68
CA GLU A 118 -60.42 1.04 -101.07
C GLU A 118 -60.88 1.21 -99.62
N LYS A 119 -62.17 0.97 -99.33
CA LYS A 119 -62.68 0.97 -97.94
C LYS A 119 -61.99 -0.11 -97.10
N CYS A 120 -61.94 -1.34 -97.59
CA CYS A 120 -61.29 -2.46 -96.91
C CYS A 120 -59.79 -2.20 -96.66
N LYS A 121 -59.10 -1.60 -97.64
CA LYS A 121 -57.72 -1.13 -97.49
C LYS A 121 -57.60 -0.09 -96.36
N SER A 122 -58.43 0.95 -96.35
CA SER A 122 -58.38 1.99 -95.33
C SER A 122 -58.68 1.48 -93.92
N GLU A 123 -59.59 0.51 -93.79
CA GLU A 123 -59.87 -0.18 -92.53
C GLU A 123 -58.68 -1.05 -92.10
N GLY A 124 -58.05 -1.77 -93.03
CA GLY A 124 -56.83 -2.54 -92.79
C GLY A 124 -55.65 -1.67 -92.36
N GLU A 125 -55.44 -0.51 -93.00
CA GLU A 125 -54.41 0.47 -92.62
C GLU A 125 -54.67 1.03 -91.21
N TYR A 126 -55.92 1.34 -90.85
CA TYR A 126 -56.27 1.77 -89.49
C TYR A 126 -56.01 0.68 -88.44
N GLN A 127 -56.40 -0.57 -88.72
CA GLN A 127 -56.13 -1.69 -87.81
C GLN A 127 -54.62 -1.97 -87.68
N TRP A 128 -53.85 -1.86 -88.77
CA TRP A 128 -52.40 -1.99 -88.76
C TRP A 128 -51.75 -0.93 -87.88
N MET A 129 -52.13 0.35 -88.03
CA MET A 129 -51.62 1.43 -87.17
C MET A 129 -52.01 1.23 -85.69
N SER A 130 -53.23 0.75 -85.41
CA SER A 130 -53.65 0.40 -84.04
C SER A 130 -52.82 -0.76 -83.46
N CYS A 131 -52.51 -1.78 -84.25
CA CYS A 131 -51.65 -2.89 -83.85
C CYS A 131 -50.21 -2.41 -83.58
N GLN A 132 -49.66 -1.54 -84.45
CA GLN A 132 -48.33 -0.96 -84.27
C GLN A 132 -48.25 -0.11 -83.00
N GLN A 133 -49.27 0.69 -82.69
CA GLN A 133 -49.33 1.47 -81.44
C GLN A 133 -49.39 0.56 -80.21
N LYS A 134 -50.19 -0.52 -80.25
CA LYS A 134 -50.27 -1.51 -79.16
C LYS A 134 -48.96 -2.27 -78.98
N LEU A 135 -48.24 -2.58 -80.06
CA LEU A 135 -46.93 -3.21 -80.01
C LEU A 135 -45.91 -2.32 -79.31
N MET A 136 -45.82 -1.04 -79.67
CA MET A 136 -44.93 -0.07 -79.00
C MET A 136 -45.22 0.04 -77.49
N VAL A 137 -46.50 0.03 -77.09
CA VAL A 137 -46.89 0.04 -75.66
C VAL A 137 -46.51 -1.27 -74.97
N ALA A 138 -46.65 -2.42 -75.64
CA ALA A 138 -46.23 -3.71 -75.11
C ALA A 138 -44.70 -3.80 -74.93
N GLU A 139 -43.93 -3.27 -75.88
CA GLU A 139 -42.46 -3.17 -75.81
C GLU A 139 -42.02 -2.26 -74.64
N GLN A 140 -42.68 -1.10 -74.47
CA GLN A 140 -42.42 -0.21 -73.33
C GLN A 140 -42.75 -0.89 -71.99
N LEU A 141 -43.92 -1.53 -71.86
CA LEU A 141 -44.29 -2.28 -70.67
C LEU A 141 -43.31 -3.43 -70.38
N GLN A 142 -42.80 -4.11 -71.41
CA GLN A 142 -41.78 -5.15 -71.25
C GLN A 142 -40.47 -4.58 -70.71
N MET A 143 -40.06 -3.39 -71.15
CA MET A 143 -38.89 -2.67 -70.62
C MET A 143 -39.10 -2.26 -69.15
N ASP A 144 -40.26 -1.68 -68.82
CA ASP A 144 -40.59 -1.25 -67.47
C ASP A 144 -40.67 -2.43 -66.49
N ILE A 145 -41.25 -3.57 -66.92
CA ILE A 145 -41.27 -4.83 -66.15
C ILE A 145 -39.85 -5.35 -65.91
N ASN A 146 -38.96 -5.28 -66.91
CA ASN A 146 -37.57 -5.70 -66.75
C ASN A 146 -36.82 -4.79 -65.76
N LEU A 147 -36.97 -3.47 -65.87
CA LEU A 147 -36.37 -2.51 -64.95
C LEU A 147 -36.88 -2.68 -63.50
N ALA A 148 -38.19 -2.91 -63.34
CA ALA A 148 -38.81 -3.18 -62.04
C ALA A 148 -38.28 -4.49 -61.43
N ARG A 149 -38.13 -5.55 -62.24
CA ARG A 149 -37.53 -6.83 -61.80
C ARG A 149 -36.11 -6.63 -61.31
N ASP A 150 -35.27 -5.94 -62.08
CA ASP A 150 -33.86 -5.72 -61.75
C ASP A 150 -33.69 -4.83 -60.51
N THR A 151 -34.56 -3.84 -60.34
CA THR A 151 -34.60 -2.97 -59.15
C THR A 151 -35.04 -3.75 -57.91
N PHE A 152 -36.09 -4.56 -58.03
CA PHE A 152 -36.56 -5.43 -56.94
C PHE A 152 -35.49 -6.45 -56.52
N LEU A 153 -34.78 -7.08 -57.48
CA LEU A 153 -33.69 -8.00 -57.19
C LEU A 153 -32.50 -7.32 -56.48
N LYS A 154 -32.21 -6.05 -56.79
CA LYS A 154 -31.19 -5.26 -56.09
C LYS A 154 -31.61 -4.95 -54.66
N GLU A 155 -32.82 -4.42 -54.46
CA GLU A 155 -33.38 -4.14 -53.14
C GLU A 155 -33.49 -5.40 -52.26
N GLN A 156 -33.93 -6.53 -52.83
CA GLN A 156 -33.98 -7.80 -52.12
C GLN A 156 -32.60 -8.28 -51.68
N ASN A 157 -31.57 -8.11 -52.52
CA ASN A 157 -30.19 -8.46 -52.14
C ASN A 157 -29.61 -7.51 -51.09
N TYR A 158 -29.86 -6.21 -51.19
CA TYR A 158 -29.45 -5.22 -50.20
C TYR A 158 -30.11 -5.49 -48.84
N ASN A 159 -31.43 -5.70 -48.81
CA ASN A 159 -32.17 -6.06 -47.61
C ASN A 159 -31.67 -7.38 -47.00
N ARG A 160 -31.38 -8.40 -47.83
CA ARG A 160 -30.77 -9.65 -47.36
C ARG A 160 -29.38 -9.43 -46.74
N GLN A 161 -28.54 -8.56 -47.32
CA GLN A 161 -27.23 -8.21 -46.75
C GLN A 161 -27.39 -7.47 -45.42
N ALA A 162 -28.25 -6.45 -45.36
CA ALA A 162 -28.53 -5.69 -44.13
C ALA A 162 -29.06 -6.57 -43.00
N ASN A 163 -29.93 -7.55 -43.30
CA ASN A 163 -30.42 -8.51 -42.30
C ASN A 163 -29.32 -9.47 -41.81
N LEU A 164 -28.40 -9.90 -42.69
CA LEU A 164 -27.26 -10.73 -42.30
C LEU A 164 -26.26 -9.95 -41.42
N GLU A 165 -26.00 -8.68 -41.75
CA GLU A 165 -25.16 -7.79 -40.96
C GLU A 165 -25.79 -7.48 -39.60
N PHE A 166 -27.10 -7.20 -39.56
CA PHE A 166 -27.85 -7.00 -38.33
C PHE A 166 -27.84 -8.26 -37.44
N ALA A 167 -28.04 -9.45 -38.02
CA ALA A 167 -27.97 -10.71 -37.28
C ALA A 167 -26.58 -10.93 -36.68
N LYS A 168 -25.51 -10.72 -37.46
CA LYS A 168 -24.12 -10.81 -36.98
C LYS A 168 -23.84 -9.83 -35.84
N ASN A 169 -24.28 -8.58 -35.96
CA ASN A 169 -24.11 -7.57 -34.91
C ASN A 169 -24.90 -7.92 -33.63
N LEU A 170 -26.04 -8.61 -33.77
CA LEU A 170 -26.85 -9.08 -32.64
C LEU A 170 -26.19 -10.28 -31.94
N ASP A 171 -25.61 -11.21 -32.69
CA ASP A 171 -24.80 -12.31 -32.14
C ASP A 171 -23.55 -11.78 -31.42
N GLU A 172 -22.79 -10.85 -32.03
CA GLU A 172 -21.65 -10.18 -31.38
C GLU A 172 -22.05 -9.44 -30.09
N PHE A 173 -23.18 -8.72 -30.11
CA PHE A 173 -23.71 -8.07 -28.92
C PHE A 173 -24.09 -9.09 -27.83
N LYS A 174 -24.66 -10.23 -28.22
CA LYS A 174 -25.03 -11.32 -27.30
C LYS A 174 -23.79 -11.96 -26.66
N GLU A 175 -22.74 -12.23 -27.44
CA GLU A 175 -21.46 -12.73 -26.91
C GLU A 175 -20.82 -11.73 -25.93
N LEU A 176 -20.81 -10.44 -26.25
CA LEU A 176 -20.33 -9.38 -25.34
C LEU A 176 -21.17 -9.29 -24.07
N PHE A 177 -22.49 -9.45 -24.16
CA PHE A 177 -23.39 -9.42 -23.02
C PHE A 177 -23.23 -10.65 -22.12
N GLU A 178 -23.05 -11.84 -22.70
CA GLU A 178 -22.73 -13.07 -21.97
C GLU A 178 -21.38 -12.93 -21.23
N HIS A 179 -20.34 -12.46 -21.91
CA HIS A 179 -19.03 -12.20 -21.30
C HIS A 179 -19.09 -11.18 -20.14
N GLU A 180 -19.77 -10.04 -20.31
CA GLU A 180 -19.89 -9.05 -19.22
C GLU A 180 -20.83 -9.54 -18.09
N SER A 181 -21.84 -10.37 -18.39
CA SER A 181 -22.65 -11.05 -17.37
C SER A 181 -21.82 -12.03 -16.53
N ASP A 182 -20.99 -12.85 -17.16
CA ASP A 182 -20.07 -13.77 -16.49
C ASP A 182 -19.06 -13.01 -15.62
N ARG A 183 -18.46 -11.95 -16.16
CA ARG A 183 -17.53 -11.07 -15.44
C ARG A 183 -18.16 -10.37 -14.24
N VAL A 184 -19.41 -9.90 -14.36
CA VAL A 184 -20.17 -9.36 -13.22
C VAL A 184 -20.45 -10.46 -12.18
N GLY A 185 -20.72 -11.69 -12.63
CA GLY A 185 -20.85 -12.86 -11.76
C GLY A 185 -19.56 -13.19 -11.01
N GLU A 186 -18.40 -13.15 -11.66
CA GLU A 186 -17.08 -13.33 -11.04
C GLU A 186 -16.81 -12.27 -9.97
N LEU A 187 -16.98 -10.99 -10.31
CA LEU A 187 -16.81 -9.86 -9.39
C LEU A 187 -17.76 -9.95 -8.18
N TRP A 188 -19.02 -10.34 -8.40
CA TRP A 188 -19.98 -10.56 -7.32
C TRP A 188 -19.55 -11.70 -6.39
N ASN A 189 -19.05 -12.80 -6.95
CA ASN A 189 -18.55 -13.96 -6.19
C ASN A 189 -17.23 -13.66 -5.45
N GLU A 190 -16.39 -12.77 -5.96
CA GLU A 190 -15.21 -12.25 -5.26
C GLU A 190 -15.61 -11.32 -4.11
N GLN A 191 -16.48 -10.34 -4.37
CA GLN A 191 -16.99 -9.41 -3.36
C GLN A 191 -17.72 -10.15 -2.23
N LYS A 192 -18.50 -11.20 -2.56
CA LYS A 192 -19.13 -12.07 -1.56
C LYS A 192 -18.11 -12.82 -0.70
N ARG A 193 -17.06 -13.40 -1.30
CA ARG A 193 -15.98 -14.07 -0.54
C ARG A 193 -15.26 -13.11 0.39
N ALA A 194 -14.98 -11.89 -0.05
CA ALA A 194 -14.38 -10.85 0.79
C ALA A 194 -15.32 -10.42 1.95
N ALA A 195 -16.62 -10.32 1.71
CA ALA A 195 -17.60 -10.07 2.78
C ALA A 195 -17.69 -11.21 3.79
N ASP A 196 -17.69 -12.47 3.33
CA ASP A 196 -17.67 -13.67 4.17
C ASP A 196 -16.36 -13.80 4.97
N GLU A 197 -15.26 -13.22 4.48
CA GLU A 197 -13.97 -13.11 5.19
C GLU A 197 -13.99 -12.06 6.29
N ILE A 198 -14.42 -10.83 5.96
CA ILE A 198 -14.60 -9.75 6.93
C ILE A 198 -15.55 -10.19 8.06
N GLN A 199 -16.62 -10.94 7.73
CA GLN A 199 -17.53 -11.49 8.73
C GLN A 199 -16.84 -12.47 9.69
N ARG A 200 -16.00 -13.38 9.16
CA ARG A 200 -15.20 -14.31 9.98
C ARG A 200 -14.24 -13.59 10.91
N ASP A 201 -13.54 -12.57 10.42
CA ASP A 201 -12.60 -11.78 11.22
C ASP A 201 -13.30 -10.96 12.30
N VAL A 202 -14.46 -10.38 11.98
CA VAL A 202 -15.32 -9.66 12.94
C VAL A 202 -15.79 -10.60 14.06
N ASP A 203 -16.16 -11.84 13.76
CA ASP A 203 -16.62 -12.80 14.77
C ASP A 203 -15.46 -13.35 15.63
N GLN A 204 -14.26 -13.55 15.06
CA GLN A 204 -13.05 -13.85 15.83
C GLN A 204 -12.67 -12.70 16.78
N LEU A 205 -12.74 -11.45 16.31
CA LEU A 205 -12.46 -10.26 17.12
C LEU A 205 -13.46 -10.11 18.27
N LYS A 206 -14.75 -10.41 18.06
CA LYS A 206 -15.76 -10.46 19.14
C LYS A 206 -15.39 -11.50 20.20
N GLN A 207 -15.05 -12.73 19.79
CA GLN A 207 -14.66 -13.79 20.73
C GLN A 207 -13.44 -13.38 21.56
N SER A 208 -12.40 -12.85 20.91
CA SER A 208 -11.20 -12.33 21.58
C SER A 208 -11.54 -11.19 22.56
N MET A 209 -12.45 -10.29 22.17
CA MET A 209 -12.92 -9.20 23.04
C MET A 209 -13.65 -9.71 24.29
N ASP A 210 -14.52 -10.71 24.16
CA ASP A 210 -15.23 -11.30 25.31
C ASP A 210 -14.28 -12.10 26.23
N GLU A 211 -13.26 -12.76 25.67
CA GLU A 211 -12.17 -13.34 26.47
C GLU A 211 -11.36 -12.26 27.22
N HIS A 212 -11.03 -11.13 26.58
CA HIS A 212 -10.35 -10.03 27.27
C HIS A 212 -11.23 -9.39 28.34
N LYS A 213 -12.54 -9.28 28.09
CA LYS A 213 -13.53 -8.76 29.05
C LYS A 213 -13.64 -9.65 30.29
N THR A 214 -13.67 -10.96 30.13
CA THR A 214 -13.68 -11.91 31.26
C THR A 214 -12.35 -11.90 32.03
N LYS A 215 -11.21 -11.86 31.34
CA LYS A 215 -9.88 -11.67 31.96
C LYS A 215 -9.81 -10.36 32.77
N ASN A 216 -10.33 -9.25 32.23
CA ASN A 216 -10.40 -7.97 32.94
C ASN A 216 -11.28 -8.02 34.19
N VAL A 217 -12.41 -8.74 34.17
CA VAL A 217 -13.24 -8.95 35.37
C VAL A 217 -12.47 -9.71 36.46
N SER A 218 -11.67 -10.72 36.10
CA SER A 218 -10.78 -11.40 37.05
C SER A 218 -9.75 -10.45 37.64
N VAL A 219 -9.03 -9.70 36.80
CA VAL A 219 -8.00 -8.73 37.25
C VAL A 219 -8.58 -7.68 38.20
N VAL A 220 -9.80 -7.20 37.95
CA VAL A 220 -10.50 -6.27 38.85
C VAL A 220 -10.82 -6.93 40.21
N PHE A 221 -11.18 -8.21 40.23
CA PHE A 221 -11.39 -8.97 41.46
C PHE A 221 -10.07 -9.21 42.22
N ASP A 222 -9.00 -9.54 41.52
CA ASP A 222 -7.66 -9.75 42.09
C ASP A 222 -7.10 -8.45 42.68
N ILE A 223 -7.23 -7.32 41.97
CA ILE A 223 -6.86 -5.98 42.47
C ILE A 223 -7.64 -5.65 43.74
N LYS A 224 -8.95 -5.94 43.79
CA LYS A 224 -9.76 -5.71 45.00
C LYS A 224 -9.30 -6.57 46.17
N THR A 225 -8.95 -7.82 45.91
CA THR A 225 -8.42 -8.77 46.91
C THR A 225 -7.06 -8.31 47.45
N ILE A 226 -6.14 -7.92 46.55
CA ILE A 226 -4.82 -7.39 46.91
C ILE A 226 -4.95 -6.09 47.70
N SER A 227 -5.86 -5.20 47.32
CA SER A 227 -6.11 -3.94 48.04
C SER A 227 -6.63 -4.17 49.46
N GLN A 228 -7.49 -5.19 49.66
CA GLN A 228 -7.95 -5.60 50.99
C GLN A 228 -6.79 -6.14 51.84
N ILE A 229 -5.98 -7.05 51.29
CA ILE A 229 -4.79 -7.59 51.96
C ILE A 229 -3.82 -6.47 52.32
N ALA A 230 -3.57 -5.53 51.40
CA ALA A 230 -2.69 -4.39 51.65
C ALA A 230 -3.17 -3.53 52.83
N SER A 231 -4.48 -3.25 52.91
CA SER A 231 -5.09 -2.52 54.03
C SER A 231 -4.90 -3.26 55.36
N GLU A 232 -5.14 -4.57 55.40
CA GLU A 232 -4.95 -5.39 56.60
C GLU A 232 -3.47 -5.50 57.01
N THR A 233 -2.54 -5.52 56.05
CA THR A 233 -1.10 -5.51 56.36
C THR A 233 -0.63 -4.15 56.87
N ALA A 234 -1.20 -3.04 56.38
CA ALA A 234 -0.90 -1.71 56.89
C ALA A 234 -1.36 -1.53 58.36
N GLU A 235 -2.56 -1.99 58.70
CA GLU A 235 -3.06 -1.97 60.08
C GLU A 235 -2.19 -2.84 61.01
N LYS A 236 -1.77 -4.03 60.56
CA LYS A 236 -0.84 -4.90 61.31
C LYS A 236 0.53 -4.26 61.51
N LEU A 237 1.06 -3.56 60.49
CA LEU A 237 2.32 -2.83 60.61
C LEU A 237 2.20 -1.67 61.63
N GLU A 238 1.11 -0.90 61.62
CA GLU A 238 0.90 0.18 62.58
C GLU A 238 0.84 -0.35 64.03
N ILE A 239 0.24 -1.53 64.23
CA ILE A 239 0.24 -2.22 65.53
C ILE A 239 1.67 -2.63 65.92
N GLN A 240 2.45 -3.23 65.01
CA GLN A 240 3.84 -3.62 65.27
C GLN A 240 4.74 -2.41 65.56
N GLU A 241 4.64 -1.32 64.80
CA GLU A 241 5.38 -0.08 65.06
C GLU A 241 5.09 0.46 66.47
N ARG A 242 3.83 0.40 66.90
CA ARG A 242 3.40 0.79 68.26
C ARG A 242 3.97 -0.12 69.35
N GLU A 243 4.23 -1.39 69.05
CA GLU A 243 4.92 -2.32 69.96
C GLU A 243 6.44 -2.09 69.98
N PHE A 244 7.06 -1.89 68.81
CA PHE A 244 8.48 -1.52 68.71
C PHE A 244 8.78 -0.20 69.44
N ALA A 245 7.89 0.78 69.38
CA ALA A 245 8.04 2.04 70.13
C ALA A 245 8.07 1.81 71.66
N LYS A 246 7.23 0.90 72.18
CA LYS A 246 7.26 0.50 73.60
C LYS A 246 8.54 -0.25 73.96
N PHE A 247 9.00 -1.14 73.09
CA PHE A 247 10.23 -1.89 73.30
C PHE A 247 11.46 -0.96 73.30
N ALA A 248 11.51 0.02 72.40
CA ALA A 248 12.55 1.05 72.38
C ALA A 248 12.59 1.83 73.71
N GLN A 249 11.43 2.26 74.24
CA GLN A 249 11.35 2.89 75.57
C GLN A 249 11.88 2.00 76.70
N GLN A 250 11.62 0.69 76.66
CA GLN A 250 12.16 -0.26 77.64
C GLN A 250 13.69 -0.40 77.52
N VAL A 251 14.23 -0.41 76.30
CA VAL A 251 15.68 -0.45 76.06
C VAL A 251 16.37 0.83 76.55
N ASP A 252 15.79 2.00 76.30
CA ASP A 252 16.32 3.27 76.81
C ASP A 252 16.28 3.34 78.34
N GLN A 253 15.23 2.83 78.99
CA GLN A 253 15.17 2.73 80.45
C GLN A 253 16.28 1.83 81.00
N LEU A 254 16.47 0.62 80.44
CA LEU A 254 17.54 -0.29 80.85
C LEU A 254 18.93 0.31 80.66
N ARG A 255 19.12 1.15 79.64
CA ARG A 255 20.37 1.87 79.39
C ARG A 255 20.67 2.89 80.50
N LEU A 256 19.67 3.64 80.95
CA LEU A 256 19.80 4.58 82.08
C LEU A 256 20.13 3.85 83.38
N ASP A 257 19.47 2.71 83.64
CA ASP A 257 19.70 1.91 84.84
C ASP A 257 21.15 1.37 84.88
N LEU A 258 21.72 0.98 83.74
CA LEU A 258 23.13 0.58 83.61
C LEU A 258 24.11 1.76 83.85
N GLU A 259 23.81 2.94 83.33
CA GLU A 259 24.63 4.14 83.52
C GLU A 259 24.69 4.56 85.00
N ILE A 260 23.58 4.43 85.74
CA ILE A 260 23.53 4.65 87.20
C ILE A 260 24.42 3.63 87.93
N LEU A 261 24.36 2.35 87.54
CA LEU A 261 25.17 1.28 88.12
C LEU A 261 26.68 1.47 87.89
N GLU A 262 27.09 1.91 86.69
CA GLU A 262 28.50 2.19 86.37
C GLU A 262 29.05 3.39 87.15
N ASN A 263 28.23 4.44 87.33
CA ASN A 263 28.58 5.60 88.15
C ASN A 263 28.75 5.24 89.64
N LEU A 264 27.88 4.37 90.19
CA LEU A 264 28.00 3.89 91.57
C LEU A 264 29.24 3.01 91.78
N ALA A 265 29.53 2.09 90.86
CA ALA A 265 30.72 1.23 90.92
C ALA A 265 32.05 2.02 90.82
N SER A 266 32.01 3.23 90.24
CA SER A 266 33.18 4.09 90.08
C SER A 266 33.64 4.77 91.38
N ALA A 267 32.80 4.82 92.42
CA ALA A 267 33.08 5.54 93.66
C ALA A 267 34.15 4.87 94.56
N ASP A 268 34.34 3.54 94.45
CA ASP A 268 35.21 2.76 95.34
C ASP A 268 36.71 2.80 94.99
N CYS A 269 37.10 3.42 93.86
CA CYS A 269 38.49 3.40 93.38
C CYS A 269 39.36 4.57 93.89
N ARG A 270 39.42 4.77 95.22
CA ARG A 270 40.23 5.85 95.85
C ARG A 270 41.70 5.48 96.15
N THR A 271 42.24 4.43 95.54
CA THR A 271 43.57 3.85 95.90
C THR A 271 44.74 4.30 95.02
N ALA A 272 44.51 5.06 93.95
CA ALA A 272 45.58 5.55 93.07
C ALA A 272 46.15 6.89 93.58
N THR A 273 47.45 6.93 93.87
CA THR A 273 48.16 8.18 94.12
C THR A 273 48.37 8.93 92.79
N PRO A 274 48.19 10.25 92.72
CA PRO A 274 48.42 11.01 91.49
C PRO A 274 49.82 10.76 90.92
N GLY A 275 49.88 10.39 89.63
CA GLY A 275 51.10 10.04 88.92
C GLY A 275 51.66 8.63 89.19
N HIS A 276 51.05 7.83 90.07
CA HIS A 276 51.56 6.50 90.43
C HIS A 276 50.45 5.45 90.55
N LEU A 277 50.51 4.44 89.68
CA LEU A 277 49.60 3.29 89.68
C LEU A 277 50.38 1.99 89.81
N VAL A 278 50.01 1.13 90.75
CA VAL A 278 50.44 -0.28 90.79
C VAL A 278 49.23 -1.13 90.44
N TRP A 279 49.15 -1.60 89.20
CA TRP A 279 48.05 -2.39 88.70
C TRP A 279 48.32 -3.89 88.84
N LYS A 280 47.51 -4.54 89.68
CA LYS A 280 47.44 -5.99 89.79
C LYS A 280 46.53 -6.56 88.70
N ILE A 281 47.04 -7.47 87.88
CA ILE A 281 46.27 -8.24 86.91
C ILE A 281 46.27 -9.70 87.37
N SER A 282 45.16 -10.14 87.96
CA SER A 282 44.87 -11.55 88.31
C SER A 282 44.23 -12.31 87.16
N SER A 283 44.14 -13.64 87.24
CA SER A 283 43.52 -14.50 86.22
C SER A 283 44.18 -14.30 84.84
N PHE A 284 45.52 -14.31 84.81
CA PHE A 284 46.30 -14.00 83.62
C PHE A 284 46.04 -15.01 82.50
N ASP A 285 46.01 -16.31 82.79
CA ASP A 285 45.76 -17.36 81.80
C ASP A 285 44.37 -17.23 81.14
N ASP A 286 43.31 -17.02 81.93
CA ASP A 286 41.95 -16.77 81.43
C ASP A 286 41.88 -15.51 80.55
N LYS A 287 42.55 -14.44 80.96
CA LYS A 287 42.59 -13.18 80.21
C LYS A 287 43.40 -13.34 78.92
N MET A 288 44.47 -14.11 78.94
CA MET A 288 45.29 -14.42 77.78
C MET A 288 44.52 -15.29 76.76
N ALA A 289 43.73 -16.25 77.23
CA ALA A 289 42.82 -17.04 76.38
C ALA A 289 41.77 -16.14 75.71
N LYS A 290 41.08 -15.29 76.48
CA LYS A 290 40.09 -14.33 75.95
C LYS A 290 40.71 -13.33 74.97
N SER A 291 41.92 -12.85 75.23
CA SER A 291 42.67 -11.98 74.30
C SER A 291 43.12 -12.69 73.02
N LYS A 292 43.26 -14.02 73.00
CA LYS A 292 43.55 -14.79 71.78
C LYS A 292 42.33 -14.92 70.88
N GLU A 293 41.19 -15.29 71.47
CA GLU A 293 39.91 -15.53 70.79
C GLU A 293 39.25 -14.24 70.29
N SER A 294 39.10 -13.25 71.17
CA SER A 294 38.28 -12.05 70.92
C SER A 294 39.07 -10.75 70.74
N ASN A 295 40.42 -10.82 70.77
CA ASN A 295 41.31 -9.66 70.85
C ASN A 295 41.00 -8.72 72.05
N ALA A 296 40.45 -9.28 73.15
CA ALA A 296 40.08 -8.53 74.35
C ALA A 296 41.24 -7.65 74.88
N VAL A 297 40.91 -6.39 75.19
CA VAL A 297 41.84 -5.38 75.72
C VAL A 297 41.64 -5.26 77.23
N LEU A 298 42.71 -5.43 78.01
CA LEU A 298 42.65 -5.15 79.44
C LEU A 298 42.78 -3.65 79.67
N LYS A 299 41.87 -3.08 80.47
CA LYS A 299 41.84 -1.67 80.82
C LYS A 299 42.12 -1.52 82.32
N SER A 300 43.12 -0.72 82.70
CA SER A 300 43.40 -0.45 84.11
C SER A 300 42.32 0.41 84.76
N PRO A 301 42.31 0.54 86.10
CA PRO A 301 41.67 1.65 86.78
C PRO A 301 42.12 3.00 86.21
N ILE A 302 41.26 4.01 86.34
CA ILE A 302 41.53 5.38 85.93
C ILE A 302 42.35 6.07 87.04
N PHE A 303 43.36 6.84 86.65
CA PHE A 303 44.14 7.66 87.57
C PHE A 303 44.57 8.97 86.90
N TYR A 304 44.99 9.94 87.69
CA TYR A 304 45.44 11.25 87.20
C TYR A 304 46.97 11.32 87.14
N THR A 305 47.51 12.07 86.17
CA THR A 305 48.97 12.28 86.03
C THR A 305 49.59 13.08 87.19
N HIS A 306 48.82 14.01 87.76
CA HIS A 306 49.09 14.82 88.94
C HIS A 306 47.75 15.36 89.46
N ASP A 307 47.72 16.03 90.61
CA ASP A 307 46.49 16.65 91.12
C ASP A 307 45.90 17.63 90.09
N TYR A 308 44.62 17.48 89.77
CA TYR A 308 43.89 18.21 88.71
C TYR A 308 44.47 18.06 87.28
N GLY A 309 45.37 17.10 87.06
CA GLY A 309 46.02 16.84 85.78
C GLY A 309 45.20 16.01 84.79
N TYR A 310 45.85 15.51 83.73
CA TYR A 310 45.21 14.65 82.73
C TYR A 310 44.69 13.35 83.37
N LYS A 311 43.45 12.98 83.02
CA LYS A 311 42.82 11.72 83.38
C LYS A 311 43.29 10.63 82.41
N ILE A 312 43.91 9.58 82.92
CA ILE A 312 44.51 8.53 82.10
C ILE A 312 44.13 7.13 82.58
N ARG A 313 44.22 6.17 81.68
CA ARG A 313 44.23 4.74 81.99
C ARG A 313 45.26 4.02 81.16
N ILE A 314 45.65 2.83 81.58
CA ILE A 314 46.55 1.95 80.85
C ILE A 314 45.74 0.92 80.09
N LEU A 315 46.04 0.74 78.81
CA LEU A 315 45.54 -0.35 77.99
C LEU A 315 46.65 -1.38 77.82
N VAL A 316 46.32 -2.65 78.10
CA VAL A 316 47.21 -3.79 77.92
C VAL A 316 46.56 -4.78 76.95
N TYR A 317 47.21 -4.95 75.81
CA TYR A 317 46.88 -5.97 74.82
C TYR A 317 47.75 -7.18 75.12
N LEU A 318 47.25 -8.09 75.96
CA LEU A 318 48.04 -9.26 76.41
C LEU A 318 48.58 -10.06 75.23
N ASN A 319 47.74 -10.33 74.24
CA ASN A 319 48.15 -11.09 73.06
C ASN A 319 48.76 -10.24 71.93
N GLY A 320 49.01 -8.94 72.15
CA GLY A 320 49.54 -8.02 71.15
C GLY A 320 48.53 -7.54 70.10
N LEU A 321 48.97 -6.67 69.19
CA LEU A 321 48.18 -6.12 68.09
C LEU A 321 48.87 -6.33 66.74
N LYS A 322 48.07 -6.59 65.69
CA LYS A 322 48.53 -6.74 64.30
C LYS A 322 49.78 -7.64 64.20
N LYS A 323 50.90 -7.14 63.63
CA LYS A 323 52.17 -7.87 63.46
C LYS A 323 52.86 -8.30 64.77
N TRP A 324 52.39 -7.82 65.93
CA TRP A 324 52.91 -8.15 67.26
C TRP A 324 52.11 -9.25 67.96
N LYS A 325 51.04 -9.75 67.33
CA LYS A 325 50.18 -10.79 67.89
C LYS A 325 50.99 -12.06 68.21
N ASP A 326 50.62 -12.73 69.31
CA ASP A 326 51.20 -13.99 69.81
C ASP A 326 52.72 -13.94 70.14
N ARG A 327 53.35 -12.76 70.15
CA ARG A 327 54.79 -12.59 70.45
C ARG A 327 55.10 -11.56 71.53
N TYR A 328 54.32 -10.48 71.60
CA TYR A 328 54.52 -9.39 72.56
C TYR A 328 53.18 -8.98 73.19
N ALA A 329 53.21 -8.68 74.48
CA ALA A 329 52.18 -7.86 75.10
C ALA A 329 52.51 -6.39 74.82
N LEU A 330 51.48 -5.60 74.50
CA LEU A 330 51.60 -4.16 74.27
C LEU A 330 50.94 -3.39 75.40
N VAL A 331 51.67 -2.42 75.95
CA VAL A 331 51.15 -1.49 76.97
C VAL A 331 51.13 -0.07 76.38
N SER A 332 50.01 0.63 76.50
CA SER A 332 49.87 2.03 76.09
C SER A 332 49.10 2.85 77.13
N ILE A 333 49.44 4.13 77.28
CA ILE A 333 48.60 5.09 78.01
C ILE A 333 47.47 5.55 77.07
N HIS A 334 46.25 5.55 77.57
CA HIS A 334 45.07 6.14 76.93
C HIS A 334 44.62 7.35 77.73
N VAL A 335 44.52 8.50 77.07
CA VAL A 335 44.10 9.76 77.69
C VAL A 335 42.59 9.88 77.57
N LEU A 336 41.91 9.97 78.70
CA LEU A 336 40.45 10.07 78.78
C LEU A 336 40.06 11.53 78.88
N LYS A 337 38.86 11.88 78.41
CA LYS A 337 38.30 13.21 78.68
C LYS A 337 38.08 13.44 80.18
N SER A 338 38.54 14.59 80.66
CA SER A 338 38.49 15.03 82.06
C SER A 338 37.73 16.35 82.21
N ASP A 339 37.09 16.55 83.36
CA ASP A 339 36.40 17.80 83.69
C ASP A 339 37.38 18.99 83.81
N HIS A 340 38.66 18.70 84.02
CA HIS A 340 39.75 19.68 84.09
C HIS A 340 40.46 19.93 82.75
N ASP A 341 40.07 19.28 81.63
CA ASP A 341 40.78 19.38 80.34
C ASP A 341 40.89 20.83 79.82
N ALA A 342 39.93 21.70 80.15
CA ALA A 342 39.94 23.12 79.80
C ALA A 342 41.02 23.94 80.52
N LEU A 343 41.60 23.42 81.60
CA LEU A 343 42.69 24.04 82.37
C LEU A 343 44.08 23.48 81.99
N LEU A 344 44.13 22.48 81.10
CA LEU A 344 45.34 21.76 80.74
C LEU A 344 45.88 22.16 79.36
N LYS A 345 47.19 22.05 79.18
CA LYS A 345 47.86 22.47 77.94
C LYS A 345 47.80 21.38 76.88
N TRP A 346 47.10 21.62 75.79
CA TRP A 346 47.02 20.70 74.64
C TRP A 346 47.97 21.14 73.50
N PRO A 347 48.53 20.20 72.71
CA PRO A 347 48.48 18.74 72.88
C PRO A 347 49.17 18.29 74.18
N CYS A 348 48.62 17.28 74.84
CA CYS A 348 49.22 16.74 76.05
C CYS A 348 50.54 16.05 75.73
N HIS A 349 51.46 16.04 76.69
CA HIS A 349 52.76 15.37 76.59
C HIS A 349 53.05 14.70 77.93
N ILE A 350 52.71 13.42 78.02
CA ILE A 350 52.73 12.63 79.24
C ILE A 350 53.88 11.63 79.13
N GLU A 351 54.93 11.84 79.92
CA GLU A 351 56.11 10.98 80.00
C GLU A 351 56.07 10.13 81.28
N GLY A 352 56.65 8.94 81.24
CA GLY A 352 56.63 8.03 82.37
C GLY A 352 57.40 6.75 82.13
N SER A 353 57.48 5.93 83.17
CA SER A 353 58.00 4.57 83.10
C SER A 353 56.91 3.56 83.43
N VAL A 354 56.88 2.48 82.66
CA VAL A 354 56.12 1.27 83.01
C VAL A 354 57.12 0.19 83.39
N THR A 355 56.89 -0.41 84.54
CA THR A 355 57.77 -1.35 85.21
C THR A 355 56.98 -2.61 85.54
N LEU A 356 57.29 -3.71 84.85
CA LEU A 356 56.83 -5.04 85.24
C LEU A 356 57.66 -5.49 86.44
N ARG A 357 57.00 -5.69 87.59
CA ARG A 357 57.70 -5.96 88.85
C ARG A 357 58.10 -7.43 89.01
N ASP A 358 59.35 -7.63 89.42
CA ASP A 358 59.87 -8.90 89.92
C ASP A 358 59.21 -9.23 91.27
N GLN A 359 58.65 -10.44 91.37
CA GLN A 359 57.92 -10.99 92.53
C GLN A 359 58.71 -12.09 93.27
N GLU A 360 59.94 -12.38 92.82
CA GLU A 360 60.79 -13.42 93.37
C GLU A 360 61.86 -12.85 94.30
N ASN A 361 62.53 -11.75 93.90
CA ASN A 361 63.62 -11.16 94.67
C ASN A 361 63.29 -9.76 95.21
N VAL A 362 62.73 -9.70 96.43
CA VAL A 362 62.19 -8.45 97.02
C VAL A 362 63.29 -7.46 97.43
N GLU A 363 64.47 -7.93 97.85
CA GLU A 363 65.56 -7.06 98.32
C GLU A 363 66.36 -6.41 97.18
N ASN A 364 66.42 -7.04 96.01
CA ASN A 364 67.09 -6.49 94.82
C ASN A 364 66.36 -6.92 93.52
N PRO A 365 65.19 -6.34 93.23
CA PRO A 365 64.29 -6.81 92.17
C PRO A 365 64.82 -6.49 90.77
N LYS A 366 64.86 -7.48 89.89
CA LYS A 366 65.30 -7.34 88.49
C LYS A 366 64.13 -6.95 87.58
N ASN A 367 63.51 -5.82 87.88
CA ASN A 367 62.34 -5.31 87.17
C ASN A 367 62.60 -5.08 85.68
N PHE A 368 61.61 -5.39 84.83
CA PHE A 368 61.63 -4.99 83.43
C PHE A 368 60.95 -3.62 83.30
N SER A 369 61.75 -2.56 83.15
CA SER A 369 61.26 -1.18 83.02
C SER A 369 61.52 -0.60 81.64
N LYS A 370 60.55 0.15 81.10
CA LYS A 370 60.66 0.90 79.84
C LYS A 370 59.97 2.26 79.97
N HIS A 371 60.53 3.26 79.29
CA HIS A 371 59.94 4.59 79.17
C HIS A 371 58.77 4.58 78.18
N ILE A 372 57.72 5.36 78.45
CA ILE A 372 56.52 5.55 77.64
C ILE A 372 56.21 7.04 77.48
N VAL A 373 55.74 7.42 76.30
CA VAL A 373 55.33 8.79 75.99
C VAL A 373 53.96 8.78 75.29
N ALA A 374 52.96 9.42 75.89
CA ALA A 374 51.69 9.69 75.24
C ALA A 374 51.60 11.16 74.83
N LYS A 375 51.36 11.38 73.54
CA LYS A 375 51.03 12.69 72.96
C LYS A 375 49.65 12.59 72.32
N ARG A 376 48.70 13.44 72.74
CA ARG A 376 47.33 13.47 72.20
C ARG A 376 46.88 14.91 71.98
N GLN A 377 46.09 15.14 70.94
CA GLN A 377 45.48 16.42 70.63
C GLN A 377 44.25 16.68 71.52
N THR A 378 43.50 15.62 71.85
CA THR A 378 42.29 15.66 72.69
C THR A 378 42.18 14.43 73.59
N GLY A 379 41.37 14.50 74.64
CA GLY A 379 40.92 13.32 75.38
C GLY A 379 40.07 12.39 74.50
N ASP A 380 40.14 11.08 74.77
CA ASP A 380 39.47 9.99 74.05
C ASP A 380 39.82 9.88 72.54
N GLU A 381 40.94 10.47 72.13
CA GLU A 381 41.57 10.21 70.83
C GLU A 381 42.10 8.76 70.77
N GLU A 382 41.73 8.03 69.71
CA GLU A 382 42.20 6.65 69.51
C GLU A 382 43.73 6.58 69.51
N ASN A 383 44.29 5.54 70.15
CA ASN A 383 45.73 5.36 70.16
C ASN A 383 46.25 5.05 68.75
N GLU A 384 47.27 5.80 68.31
CA GLU A 384 48.04 5.54 67.08
C GLU A 384 48.43 4.05 66.92
N GLU A 385 48.75 3.62 65.71
CA GLU A 385 49.18 2.23 65.50
C GLU A 385 50.55 1.92 66.16
N PRO A 386 50.74 0.72 66.73
CA PRO A 386 51.98 0.37 67.45
C PRO A 386 53.20 0.21 66.53
N GLN A 387 54.09 1.21 66.58
CA GLN A 387 55.36 1.26 65.87
C GLN A 387 56.55 1.06 66.84
N GLU A 388 57.56 0.27 66.44
CA GLU A 388 58.76 0.02 67.28
C GLU A 388 59.62 1.27 67.52
N SER A 389 59.59 2.23 66.59
CA SER A 389 60.28 3.50 66.68
C SER A 389 59.57 4.52 67.58
N SER A 390 58.35 4.23 68.04
CA SER A 390 57.56 5.14 68.88
C SER A 390 57.55 4.67 70.33
N PHE A 391 57.70 5.63 71.24
CA PHE A 391 57.54 5.41 72.68
C PHE A 391 56.07 5.39 73.12
N SER A 392 55.09 5.45 72.21
CA SER A 392 53.66 5.37 72.55
C SER A 392 53.18 3.98 72.99
N TYR A 393 53.95 2.94 72.67
CA TYR A 393 53.72 1.57 73.15
C TYR A 393 54.97 0.95 73.75
N ILE A 394 54.78 0.22 74.84
CA ILE A 394 55.81 -0.64 75.42
C ILE A 394 55.60 -2.08 74.95
N PHE A 395 56.59 -2.58 74.24
CA PHE A 395 56.70 -3.95 73.77
C PHE A 395 57.35 -4.81 74.86
N ILE A 396 56.55 -5.68 75.50
CA ILE A 396 56.99 -6.69 76.47
C ILE A 396 56.96 -8.06 75.78
N PRO A 397 58.11 -8.73 75.54
CA PRO A 397 58.12 -10.07 74.96
C PRO A 397 57.34 -11.05 75.84
N HIS A 398 56.54 -11.95 75.25
CA HIS A 398 55.83 -12.98 76.03
C HIS A 398 56.81 -13.85 76.83
N GLY A 399 57.95 -14.23 76.24
CA GLY A 399 59.02 -14.95 76.95
C GLY A 399 59.72 -14.16 78.07
N THR A 400 59.41 -12.87 78.27
CA THR A 400 59.73 -12.13 79.51
C THR A 400 58.55 -12.15 80.47
N LEU A 401 57.34 -11.90 79.96
CA LEU A 401 56.10 -11.83 80.74
C LEU A 401 55.77 -13.14 81.46
N THR A 402 56.07 -14.29 80.86
CA THR A 402 55.79 -15.64 81.41
C THR A 402 56.95 -16.22 82.24
N LYS A 403 57.99 -15.44 82.57
CA LYS A 403 59.04 -15.93 83.50
C LYS A 403 58.46 -15.97 84.91
N GLY A 404 58.79 -17.03 85.67
CA GLY A 404 58.28 -17.23 87.04
C GLY A 404 58.64 -16.13 88.04
N CYS A 405 59.65 -15.30 87.73
CA CYS A 405 59.96 -14.10 88.51
C CYS A 405 58.94 -12.96 88.31
N PHE A 406 58.24 -12.90 87.17
CA PHE A 406 57.25 -11.85 86.88
C PHE A 406 55.80 -12.33 86.97
N LEU A 407 55.53 -13.59 86.60
CA LEU A 407 54.21 -14.25 86.68
C LEU A 407 54.23 -15.25 87.83
N LYS A 408 53.46 -14.98 88.89
CA LYS A 408 53.39 -15.80 90.10
C LYS A 408 51.94 -15.88 90.56
N ASN A 409 51.47 -17.08 90.94
CA ASN A 409 50.08 -17.34 91.34
C ASN A 409 49.02 -16.90 90.31
N ASP A 410 49.33 -16.93 89.01
CA ASP A 410 48.47 -16.41 87.92
C ASP A 410 48.18 -14.88 88.02
N GLU A 411 49.12 -14.14 88.62
CA GLU A 411 49.07 -12.69 88.79
C GLU A 411 50.35 -12.00 88.29
N ILE A 412 50.18 -10.84 87.65
CA ILE A 412 51.27 -9.92 87.30
C ILE A 412 51.02 -8.53 87.89
N PHE A 413 52.11 -7.83 88.24
CA PHE A 413 52.07 -6.46 88.74
C PHE A 413 52.76 -5.50 87.76
N LEU A 414 51.96 -4.59 87.23
CA LEU A 414 52.41 -3.53 86.34
C LEU A 414 52.41 -2.21 87.10
N GLU A 415 53.59 -1.67 87.39
CA GLU A 415 53.75 -0.35 87.99
C GLU A 415 53.94 0.72 86.91
N ILE A 416 53.21 1.82 87.01
CA ILE A 416 53.31 2.98 86.13
C ILE A 416 53.62 4.20 86.98
N ARG A 417 54.70 4.90 86.63
CA ARG A 417 55.11 6.17 87.26
C ARG A 417 55.19 7.24 86.18
N ILE A 418 54.37 8.26 86.30
CA ILE A 418 54.39 9.45 85.43
C ILE A 418 55.49 10.39 85.93
N GLU A 419 56.28 10.93 85.01
CA GLU A 419 57.34 11.87 85.37
C GLU A 419 56.75 13.26 85.63
N GLN A 420 56.87 13.74 86.89
CA GLN A 420 56.49 15.10 87.24
C GLN A 420 57.50 16.10 86.67
N ASN A 421 57.13 16.75 85.57
CA ASN A 421 57.96 17.75 84.92
C ASN A 421 58.03 19.03 85.77
N ARG A 422 59.02 19.11 86.67
CA ARG A 422 59.25 20.23 87.63
C ARG A 422 59.39 21.62 86.99
N ARG A 423 59.44 21.74 85.66
CA ARG A 423 59.57 23.00 84.92
C ARG A 423 58.32 23.88 84.90
N LEU A 424 57.20 23.43 85.48
CA LEU A 424 55.94 24.19 85.56
C LEU A 424 55.68 24.84 86.94
N LEU A 425 56.62 24.74 87.89
CA LEU A 425 56.49 25.30 89.25
C LEU A 425 57.36 26.56 89.49
N THR A 426 57.98 27.12 88.45
CA THR A 426 58.89 28.27 88.57
C THR A 426 58.33 29.61 88.08
N GLU A 427 57.07 29.66 87.62
CA GLU A 427 56.40 30.90 87.17
C GLU A 427 55.06 31.12 87.87
N THR A 428 55.04 31.07 89.21
CA THR A 428 53.93 31.62 90.00
C THR A 428 54.40 32.14 91.36
N THR A 429 55.29 33.13 91.32
CA THR A 429 55.59 33.97 92.48
C THR A 429 55.70 35.43 92.03
N LEU A 430 54.56 36.12 91.97
CA LEU A 430 54.38 37.58 92.05
C LEU A 430 52.89 37.89 92.26
#